data_AF-A0A949SBD6-F1
#
_entry.id   AF-A0A949SBD6-F1
#
_cell.length_a   1.000
_cell.length_b   1.000
_cell.length_c   1.000
_cell.angle_alpha   90.00
_cell.angle_beta   90.00
_cell.angle_gamma   90.00
#
_symmetry.space_group_name_H-M   'P 1'
#
loop_
_entity.id
_entity.type
_entity.pdbx_description
1 polymer ?
#
loop_
_entity_poly.entity_id
_entity_poly.type
_entity_poly.pdbx_seq_one_letter_code
_entity_poly.pdbx_strand_id
1 'polypeptide(L)'
;MATIGVKETTLESVKKIAKLQGISNGEFVELAADFFNKTGIDLKEGYSIKSELKEQNKRLNSVIAWTTKNEKEFIYPVFTEVVKNNKLTEEYLKRLSPEIFKQAFQDMKAAILDLKKEIEINNQSRINLEKQLQQADKKNTILLNLYSLERDFKGSVKDKTLEAELRAKLNNL
;
A
#
# COMPACT_ATOMS: atom_id res chain seq x y z
N MET A 1 -16.64 -8.03 -88.37
CA MET A 1 -16.67 -6.83 -87.52
C MET A 1 -18.08 -6.66 -87.02
N ALA A 2 -18.28 -6.57 -85.69
CA ALA A 2 -19.55 -6.17 -85.10
C ALA A 2 -19.54 -4.66 -84.91
N THR A 3 -20.66 -4.00 -85.21
CA THR A 3 -20.76 -2.53 -85.14
C THR A 3 -21.59 -2.16 -83.91
N ILE A 4 -21.04 -1.32 -83.04
CA ILE A 4 -21.74 -0.80 -81.85
C ILE A 4 -22.09 0.66 -82.11
N GLY A 5 -23.38 1.00 -81.97
CA GLY A 5 -23.86 2.38 -82.04
C GLY A 5 -23.51 3.13 -80.76
N VAL A 6 -22.67 4.16 -80.86
CA VAL A 6 -22.21 4.96 -79.71
C VAL A 6 -22.35 6.44 -80.05
N LYS A 7 -22.74 7.27 -79.06
CA LYS A 7 -22.77 8.72 -79.23
C LYS A 7 -21.36 9.26 -79.44
N GLU A 8 -21.23 10.31 -80.24
CA GLU A 8 -19.95 10.90 -80.64
C GLU A 8 -19.11 11.37 -79.43
N THR A 9 -19.76 11.93 -78.41
CA THR A 9 -19.13 12.35 -77.15
C THR A 9 -18.56 11.19 -76.33
N THR A 10 -19.22 10.04 -76.37
CA THR A 10 -18.76 8.81 -75.70
C THR A 10 -17.58 8.20 -76.46
N LEU A 11 -17.60 8.26 -77.81
CA LEU A 11 -16.49 7.82 -78.64
C LEU A 11 -15.21 8.63 -78.39
N GLU A 12 -15.31 9.95 -78.21
CA GLU A 12 -14.18 10.80 -77.83
C GLU A 12 -13.59 10.42 -76.46
N SER A 13 -14.47 10.13 -75.49
CA SER A 13 -14.06 9.71 -74.15
C SER A 13 -13.34 8.35 -74.18
N VAL A 14 -13.86 7.40 -74.96
CA VAL A 14 -13.22 6.09 -75.18
C VAL A 14 -11.85 6.26 -75.83
N LYS A 15 -11.75 7.07 -76.90
CA LYS A 15 -10.46 7.35 -77.57
C LYS A 15 -9.43 7.95 -76.61
N LYS A 16 -9.85 8.85 -75.73
CA LYS A 16 -8.97 9.48 -74.74
C LYS A 16 -8.45 8.47 -73.71
N ILE A 17 -9.33 7.60 -73.20
CA ILE A 17 -8.96 6.57 -72.21
C ILE A 17 -8.09 5.48 -72.87
N ALA A 18 -8.47 5.03 -74.06
CA ALA A 18 -7.71 4.04 -74.83
C ALA A 18 -6.29 4.55 -75.14
N LYS A 19 -6.16 5.82 -75.54
CA LYS A 19 -4.85 6.47 -75.76
C LYS A 19 -4.02 6.59 -74.48
N LEU A 20 -4.65 6.90 -73.33
CA LEU A 20 -3.96 6.96 -72.03
C LEU A 20 -3.42 5.59 -71.58
N GLN A 21 -4.13 4.52 -71.91
CA GLN A 21 -3.76 3.14 -71.56
C GLN A 21 -2.94 2.43 -72.65
N GLY A 22 -2.68 3.09 -73.80
CA GLY A 22 -1.91 2.53 -74.91
C GLY A 22 -2.60 1.38 -75.67
N ILE A 23 -3.94 1.29 -75.61
CA ILE A 23 -4.73 0.21 -76.20
C ILE A 23 -5.61 0.71 -77.34
N SER A 24 -6.04 -0.18 -78.22
CA SER A 24 -7.00 0.14 -79.28
C SER A 24 -8.43 0.30 -78.74
N ASN A 25 -9.29 0.99 -79.50
CA ASN A 25 -10.70 1.15 -79.12
C ASN A 25 -11.46 -0.20 -79.05
N GLY A 26 -11.06 -1.18 -79.87
CA GLY A 26 -11.64 -2.53 -79.84
C GLY A 26 -11.26 -3.27 -78.57
N GLU A 27 -9.96 -3.29 -78.24
CA GLU A 27 -9.45 -3.90 -77.00
C GLU A 27 -10.05 -3.24 -75.75
N PHE A 28 -10.26 -1.93 -75.77
CA PHE A 28 -10.94 -1.25 -74.67
C PHE A 28 -12.35 -1.80 -74.42
N VAL A 29 -13.12 -2.07 -75.48
CA VAL A 29 -14.49 -2.60 -75.36
C VAL A 29 -14.48 -4.05 -74.88
N GLU A 30 -13.56 -4.87 -75.38
CA GLU A 30 -13.39 -6.26 -74.93
C GLU A 30 -13.00 -6.34 -73.45
N LEU A 31 -12.00 -5.55 -73.04
CA LEU A 31 -11.55 -5.47 -71.64
C LEU A 31 -12.63 -4.92 -70.72
N ALA A 32 -13.42 -3.94 -71.17
CA ALA A 32 -14.54 -3.42 -70.39
C ALA A 32 -15.61 -4.50 -70.19
N ALA A 33 -15.99 -5.23 -71.24
CA ALA A 33 -16.96 -6.32 -71.13
C ALA A 33 -16.47 -7.44 -70.20
N ASP A 34 -15.19 -7.83 -70.32
CA ASP A 34 -14.58 -8.85 -69.46
C ASP A 34 -14.46 -8.36 -68.00
N PHE A 35 -14.17 -7.08 -67.78
CA PHE A 35 -14.17 -6.46 -66.47
C PHE A 35 -15.55 -6.53 -65.80
N PHE A 36 -16.63 -6.17 -66.50
CA PHE A 36 -17.98 -6.26 -65.93
C PHE A 36 -18.41 -7.71 -65.68
N ASN A 37 -18.07 -8.63 -66.58
CA ASN A 37 -18.34 -10.07 -66.39
C ASN A 37 -17.60 -10.65 -65.18
N LYS A 38 -16.34 -10.25 -64.94
CA LYS A 38 -15.52 -10.74 -63.82
C LYS A 38 -15.86 -10.08 -62.49
N THR A 39 -16.21 -8.79 -62.50
CA THR A 39 -16.47 -8.03 -61.27
C THR A 39 -17.92 -8.10 -60.81
N GLY A 40 -18.85 -8.47 -61.68
CA GLY A 40 -20.28 -8.57 -61.36
C GLY A 40 -20.94 -7.23 -61.02
N ILE A 41 -20.31 -6.11 -61.39
CA ILE A 41 -20.84 -4.75 -61.15
C ILE A 41 -22.01 -4.50 -62.10
N ASP A 42 -23.19 -4.17 -61.54
CA ASP A 42 -24.35 -3.79 -62.34
C ASP A 42 -24.19 -2.36 -62.87
N LEU A 43 -24.33 -2.18 -64.19
CA LEU A 43 -24.19 -0.90 -64.87
C LEU A 43 -25.36 0.06 -64.59
N LYS A 44 -26.48 -0.45 -64.06
CA LYS A 44 -27.71 0.32 -63.82
C LYS A 44 -27.68 1.14 -62.54
N GLU A 45 -26.96 0.65 -61.53
CA GLU A 45 -26.69 1.41 -60.32
C GLU A 45 -25.42 2.19 -60.58
N GLY A 46 -25.43 3.52 -60.45
CA GLY A 46 -24.26 4.38 -60.67
C GLY A 46 -23.16 4.13 -59.63
N TYR A 47 -22.56 2.95 -59.66
CA TYR A 47 -21.58 2.47 -58.69
C TYR A 47 -20.28 3.22 -58.87
N SER A 48 -20.03 4.17 -57.98
CA SER A 48 -18.75 4.87 -57.92
C SER A 48 -17.93 4.29 -56.77
N ILE A 49 -16.93 3.46 -57.11
CA ILE A 49 -15.92 2.93 -56.18
C ILE A 49 -15.36 4.04 -55.28
N LYS A 50 -15.19 5.25 -55.84
CA LYS A 50 -14.70 6.42 -55.10
C LYS A 50 -15.65 6.85 -53.97
N SER A 51 -16.96 6.77 -54.19
CA SER A 51 -17.96 7.10 -53.17
C SER A 51 -18.02 6.04 -52.05
N GLU A 52 -17.95 4.77 -52.43
CA GLU A 52 -17.91 3.63 -51.51
C GLU A 52 -16.68 3.70 -50.58
N LEU A 53 -15.50 3.91 -51.16
CA LEU A 53 -14.25 4.05 -50.42
C LEU A 53 -14.28 5.28 -49.50
N LYS A 54 -14.91 6.37 -49.93
CA LYS A 54 -15.07 7.57 -49.09
C LYS A 54 -15.97 7.28 -47.88
N GLU A 55 -17.04 6.53 -48.07
CA GLU A 55 -17.94 6.15 -46.98
C GLU A 55 -17.26 5.17 -46.01
N GLN A 56 -16.56 4.16 -46.53
CA GLN A 56 -15.77 3.24 -45.69
C GLN A 56 -14.72 3.99 -44.87
N ASN A 57 -13.98 4.92 -45.48
CA ASN A 57 -13.01 5.77 -44.75
C ASN A 57 -13.68 6.60 -43.64
N LYS A 58 -14.88 7.13 -43.88
CA LYS A 58 -15.63 7.86 -42.85
C LYS A 58 -16.01 6.97 -41.67
N ARG A 59 -16.45 5.73 -41.94
CA ARG A 59 -16.76 4.73 -40.90
C ARG A 59 -15.49 4.37 -40.12
N LEU A 60 -14.38 4.14 -40.81
CA LEU A 60 -13.09 3.83 -40.19
C LEU A 60 -12.60 4.95 -39.27
N ASN A 61 -12.67 6.20 -39.72
CA ASN A 61 -12.31 7.36 -38.91
C ASN A 61 -13.18 7.50 -37.66
N SER A 62 -14.47 7.14 -37.78
CA SER A 62 -15.39 7.16 -36.63
C SER A 62 -15.03 6.10 -35.60
N VAL A 63 -14.63 4.90 -36.03
CA VAL A 63 -14.12 3.84 -35.13
C VAL A 63 -12.84 4.28 -34.46
N ILE A 64 -11.87 4.83 -35.21
CA ILE A 64 -10.60 5.33 -34.64
C ILE A 64 -10.85 6.41 -33.60
N ALA A 65 -11.74 7.37 -33.91
CA ALA A 65 -12.10 8.44 -32.97
C ALA A 65 -12.76 7.88 -31.70
N TRP A 66 -13.65 6.90 -31.84
CA TRP A 66 -14.27 6.22 -30.71
C TRP A 66 -13.24 5.48 -29.85
N THR A 67 -12.34 4.70 -30.45
CA THR A 67 -11.28 3.97 -29.72
C THR A 67 -10.37 4.95 -28.98
N THR A 68 -9.90 6.00 -29.66
CA THR A 68 -9.03 7.02 -29.06
C THR A 68 -9.71 7.72 -27.88
N LYS A 69 -11.00 8.02 -28.01
CA LYS A 69 -11.79 8.62 -26.92
C LYS A 69 -11.92 7.65 -25.74
N ASN A 70 -12.23 6.38 -26.01
CA ASN A 70 -12.38 5.38 -24.95
C ASN A 70 -11.08 5.11 -24.20
N GLU A 71 -9.96 5.05 -24.91
CA GLU A 71 -8.65 4.93 -24.30
C GLU A 71 -8.38 6.12 -23.35
N LYS A 72 -8.58 7.35 -23.82
CA LYS A 72 -8.32 8.57 -23.04
C LYS A 72 -9.25 8.76 -21.85
N GLU A 73 -10.55 8.51 -22.02
CA GLU A 73 -11.54 8.82 -21.00
C GLU A 73 -11.74 7.69 -19.98
N PHE A 74 -11.49 6.43 -20.36
CA PHE A 74 -11.76 5.28 -19.50
C PHE A 74 -10.53 4.44 -19.20
N ILE A 75 -9.80 3.98 -20.22
CA ILE A 75 -8.70 3.02 -20.02
C ILE A 75 -7.52 3.67 -19.29
N TYR A 76 -7.03 4.83 -19.75
CA TYR A 76 -5.87 5.50 -19.15
C TYR A 76 -6.12 5.91 -17.69
N PRO A 77 -7.27 6.51 -17.32
CA PRO A 77 -7.57 6.83 -15.93
C PRO A 77 -7.61 5.59 -15.05
N VAL A 78 -8.30 4.52 -15.47
CA VAL A 78 -8.37 3.27 -14.70
C VAL A 78 -7.00 2.66 -14.52
N PHE A 79 -6.20 2.59 -15.59
CA PHE A 79 -4.84 2.07 -15.52
C PHE A 79 -3.97 2.88 -14.55
N THR A 80 -4.10 4.21 -14.57
CA THR A 80 -3.36 5.09 -13.66
C THR A 80 -3.74 4.85 -12.21
N GLU A 81 -5.02 4.70 -11.90
CA GLU A 81 -5.50 4.41 -10.54
C GLU A 81 -5.08 3.01 -10.08
N VAL A 82 -5.11 2.01 -10.96
CA VAL A 82 -4.60 0.65 -10.66
C VAL A 82 -3.12 0.70 -10.30
N VAL A 83 -2.31 1.43 -11.07
CA VAL A 83 -0.87 1.57 -10.78
C VAL A 83 -0.64 2.26 -9.43
N LYS A 84 -1.41 3.30 -9.09
CA LYS A 84 -1.33 3.96 -7.78
C LYS A 84 -1.71 3.00 -6.64
N ASN A 85 -2.80 2.25 -6.79
CA ASN A 85 -3.25 1.28 -5.79
C ASN A 85 -2.24 0.15 -5.57
N ASN A 86 -1.60 -0.34 -6.63
CA ASN A 86 -0.56 -1.36 -6.51
C ASN A 86 0.63 -0.83 -5.70
N LYS A 87 1.08 0.40 -5.96
CA LYS A 87 2.16 1.05 -5.17
C LYS A 87 1.79 1.18 -3.69
N LEU A 88 0.59 1.66 -3.40
CA LEU A 88 0.10 1.77 -2.02
C LEU A 88 0.04 0.39 -1.34
N THR A 89 -0.45 -0.62 -2.04
CA THR A 89 -0.54 -1.99 -1.52
C THR A 89 0.84 -2.55 -1.20
N GLU A 90 1.83 -2.36 -2.08
CA GLU A 90 3.21 -2.75 -1.81
C GLU A 90 3.81 -2.03 -0.59
N GLU A 91 3.54 -0.74 -0.42
CA GLU A 91 3.96 0.00 0.77
C GLU A 91 3.31 -0.53 2.05
N TYR A 92 2.01 -0.81 2.03
CA TYR A 92 1.32 -1.41 3.17
C TYR A 92 1.83 -2.80 3.49
N LEU A 93 2.08 -3.64 2.48
CA LEU A 93 2.67 -4.97 2.67
C LEU A 93 4.06 -4.90 3.28
N LYS A 94 4.90 -3.93 2.87
CA LYS A 94 6.21 -3.69 3.50
C LYS A 94 6.09 -3.23 4.95
N ARG A 95 5.08 -2.44 5.30
CA ARG A 95 4.83 -1.99 6.69
C ARG A 95 4.23 -3.08 7.56
N LEU A 96 3.41 -3.94 6.97
CA LEU A 96 2.80 -5.12 7.61
C LEU A 96 3.72 -6.34 7.57
N SER A 97 5.03 -6.14 7.35
CA SER A 97 5.97 -7.24 7.32
C SER A 97 5.89 -8.02 8.65
N PRO A 98 5.71 -9.35 8.60
CA PRO A 98 5.68 -10.19 9.80
C PRO A 98 6.92 -10.00 10.67
N GLU A 99 8.06 -9.63 10.08
CA GLU A 99 9.30 -9.32 10.78
C GLU A 99 9.19 -8.07 11.66
N ILE A 100 8.54 -7.00 11.19
CA ILE A 100 8.34 -5.78 11.98
C ILE A 100 7.45 -6.08 13.20
N PHE A 101 6.35 -6.82 12.98
CA PHE A 101 5.46 -7.20 14.07
C PHE A 101 6.15 -8.16 15.06
N LYS A 102 6.91 -9.13 14.55
CA LYS A 102 7.72 -10.05 15.37
C LYS A 102 8.75 -9.29 16.19
N GLN A 103 9.45 -8.33 15.61
CA GLN A 103 10.45 -7.52 16.31
C GLN A 103 9.80 -6.69 17.42
N ALA A 104 8.71 -5.97 17.11
CA ALA A 104 7.98 -5.19 18.10
C ALA A 104 7.48 -6.07 19.28
N PHE A 105 7.03 -7.30 18.99
CA PHE A 105 6.63 -8.25 20.02
C PHE A 105 7.81 -8.74 20.87
N GLN A 106 8.98 -8.98 20.28
CA GLN A 106 10.19 -9.35 21.02
C GLN A 106 10.67 -8.19 21.91
N ASP A 107 10.66 -6.97 21.40
CA ASP A 107 11.06 -5.77 22.16
C ASP A 107 10.12 -5.55 23.36
N MET A 108 8.80 -5.67 23.13
CA MET A 108 7.80 -5.61 24.21
C MET A 108 8.03 -6.72 25.25
N LYS A 109 8.31 -7.95 24.81
CA LYS A 109 8.60 -9.07 25.73
C LYS A 109 9.84 -8.80 26.57
N ALA A 110 10.90 -8.23 25.97
CA ALA A 110 12.12 -7.86 26.68
C ALA A 110 11.85 -6.77 27.73
N ALA A 111 11.13 -5.71 27.36
CA ALA A 111 10.75 -4.63 28.28
C ALA A 111 9.92 -5.15 29.47
N ILE A 112 8.97 -6.06 29.23
CA ILE A 112 8.18 -6.69 30.31
C ILE A 112 9.07 -7.53 31.24
N LEU A 113 10.05 -8.24 30.69
CA LEU A 113 10.99 -9.04 31.50
C LEU A 113 11.86 -8.15 32.39
N ASP A 114 12.34 -7.02 31.87
CA ASP A 114 13.15 -6.10 32.66
C ASP A 114 12.33 -5.38 33.73
N LEU A 115 11.10 -4.96 33.42
CA LEU A 115 10.16 -4.45 34.42
C LEU A 115 9.90 -5.47 35.54
N LYS A 116 9.75 -6.76 35.20
CA LYS A 116 9.59 -7.82 36.22
C LYS A 116 10.79 -7.91 37.14
N LYS A 117 12.02 -7.83 36.60
CA LYS A 117 13.25 -7.85 37.42
C LYS A 117 13.32 -6.62 38.34
N GLU A 118 12.99 -5.44 37.83
CA GLU A 118 12.96 -4.21 38.64
C GLU A 118 11.94 -4.30 39.78
N ILE A 119 10.75 -4.82 39.50
CA ILE A 119 9.73 -5.07 40.52
C ILE A 119 10.24 -6.05 41.59
N GLU A 120 10.92 -7.12 41.18
CA GLU A 120 11.50 -8.10 42.10
C GLU A 120 12.58 -7.49 43.01
N ILE A 121 13.50 -6.70 42.44
CA ILE A 121 14.52 -5.97 43.19
C ILE A 121 13.88 -4.98 44.18
N ASN A 122 12.85 -4.25 43.74
CA ASN A 122 12.13 -3.30 44.58
C ASN A 122 11.42 -4.03 45.74
N ASN A 123 10.74 -5.13 45.47
CA ASN A 123 10.09 -5.93 46.50
C ASN A 123 11.10 -6.46 47.54
N GLN A 124 12.25 -6.97 47.09
CA GLN A 124 13.29 -7.43 48.00
C GLN A 124 13.85 -6.28 48.86
N SER A 125 14.01 -5.09 48.28
CA SER A 125 14.45 -3.89 48.99
C SER A 125 13.44 -3.47 50.06
N ARG A 126 12.14 -3.51 49.73
CA ARG A 126 11.06 -3.24 50.68
C ARG A 126 11.06 -4.23 51.85
N ILE A 127 11.19 -5.53 51.58
CA ILE A 127 11.27 -6.56 52.62
C ILE A 127 12.46 -6.31 53.56
N ASN A 128 13.62 -5.90 53.00
CA ASN A 128 14.80 -5.61 53.80
C ASN A 128 14.61 -4.37 54.69
N LEU A 129 14.00 -3.30 54.16
CA LEU A 129 13.66 -2.10 54.92
C LEU A 129 12.66 -2.41 56.04
N GLU A 130 11.63 -3.21 55.78
CA GLU A 130 10.66 -3.63 56.81
C GLU A 130 11.34 -4.41 57.94
N LYS A 131 12.28 -5.31 57.61
CA LYS A 131 13.08 -6.02 58.62
C LYS A 131 13.93 -5.07 59.48
N GLN A 132 14.56 -4.08 58.86
CA GLN A 132 15.35 -3.08 59.58
C GLN A 132 14.47 -2.22 60.50
N LEU A 133 13.28 -1.82 60.03
CA LEU A 133 12.31 -1.08 60.84
C LEU A 133 11.85 -1.88 62.06
N GLN A 134 11.50 -3.16 61.86
CA GLN A 134 11.12 -4.04 62.98
C GLN A 134 12.26 -4.21 64.01
N GLN A 135 13.51 -4.27 63.56
CA GLN A 135 14.66 -4.31 64.48
C GLN A 135 14.82 -3.00 65.26
N ALA A 136 14.64 -1.85 64.59
CA ALA A 136 14.67 -0.54 65.24
C ALA A 136 13.54 -0.40 66.27
N ASP A 137 12.32 -0.83 65.95
CA ASP A 137 11.18 -0.80 66.86
C ASP A 137 11.41 -1.67 68.09
N LYS A 138 12.00 -2.87 67.92
CA LYS A 138 12.39 -3.73 69.05
C LYS A 138 13.41 -3.04 69.95
N LYS A 139 14.45 -2.41 69.37
CA LYS A 139 15.46 -1.65 70.14
C LYS A 139 14.82 -0.48 70.88
N ASN A 140 13.97 0.29 70.23
CA ASN A 140 13.24 1.40 70.84
C ASN A 140 12.35 0.94 72.00
N THR A 141 11.67 -0.21 71.84
CA THR A 141 10.87 -0.80 72.92
C THR A 141 11.73 -1.16 74.12
N ILE A 142 12.90 -1.78 73.90
CA ILE A 142 13.85 -2.10 74.98
C ILE A 142 14.33 -0.82 75.68
N LEU A 143 14.69 0.21 74.91
CA LEU A 143 15.10 1.52 75.44
C LEU A 143 14.02 2.16 76.31
N LEU A 144 12.76 2.17 75.85
CA LEU A 144 11.64 2.68 76.63
C LEU A 144 11.43 1.91 77.93
N ASN A 145 11.55 0.58 77.90
CA ASN A 145 11.47 -0.26 79.09
C ASN A 145 12.65 -0.02 80.06
N LEU A 146 13.85 0.23 79.55
CA LEU A 146 14.99 0.59 80.39
C LEU A 146 14.79 1.97 81.04
N TYR A 147 14.31 2.96 80.30
CA TYR A 147 14.01 4.28 80.85
C TYR A 147 12.92 4.25 81.92
N SER A 148 11.86 3.44 81.74
CA SER A 148 10.83 3.28 82.77
C SER A 148 11.39 2.61 84.03
N LEU A 149 12.19 1.55 83.87
CA LEU A 149 12.89 0.91 84.99
C LEU A 149 13.83 1.86 85.71
N GLU A 150 14.65 2.66 85.01
CA GLU A 150 15.51 3.67 85.62
C GLU A 150 14.71 4.71 86.43
N ARG A 151 13.54 5.12 85.92
CA ARG A 151 12.65 6.05 86.63
C ARG A 151 12.11 5.44 87.91
N ASP A 152 11.65 4.19 87.85
CA ASP A 152 11.12 3.47 89.00
C ASP A 152 12.21 3.14 90.03
N PHE A 153 13.45 2.90 89.56
CA PHE A 153 14.63 2.67 90.39
C PHE A 153 15.12 3.94 91.07
N LYS A 154 15.16 5.09 90.38
CA LYS A 154 15.44 6.41 90.98
C LYS A 154 14.41 6.83 92.03
N GLY A 155 13.20 6.28 91.97
CA GLY A 155 12.19 6.44 93.02
C GLY A 155 12.42 5.57 94.27
N SER A 156 13.23 4.50 94.16
CA SER A 156 13.25 3.41 95.15
C SER A 156 14.61 3.13 95.82
N VAL A 157 15.74 3.63 95.30
CA VAL A 157 17.06 3.39 95.92
C VAL A 157 17.50 4.56 96.80
N LYS A 158 17.51 4.32 98.12
CA LYS A 158 18.16 5.20 99.12
C LYS A 158 19.59 4.76 99.47
N ASP A 159 20.10 3.68 98.87
CA ASP A 159 21.43 3.12 99.16
C ASP A 159 22.38 3.24 97.95
N LYS A 160 23.29 4.22 98.02
CA LYS A 160 24.19 4.65 96.93
C LYS A 160 25.19 3.57 96.49
N THR A 161 25.39 2.55 97.32
CA THR A 161 26.41 1.51 97.12
C THR A 161 25.97 0.47 96.08
N LEU A 162 24.68 0.11 96.07
CA LEU A 162 24.09 -0.83 95.12
C LEU A 162 23.91 -0.19 93.72
N GLU A 163 23.70 1.12 93.68
CA GLU A 163 23.56 1.89 92.43
C GLU A 163 24.86 1.91 91.61
N ALA A 164 26.02 2.00 92.27
CA ALA A 164 27.32 2.01 91.61
C ALA A 164 27.66 0.66 90.96
N GLU A 165 27.30 -0.44 91.62
CA GLU A 165 27.61 -1.81 91.17
C GLU A 165 26.77 -2.20 89.93
N LEU A 166 25.52 -1.76 89.88
CA LEU A 166 24.62 -2.01 88.76
C LEU A 166 24.97 -1.16 87.53
N ARG A 167 25.41 0.10 87.71
CA ARG A 167 25.92 0.94 86.61
C ARG A 167 27.17 0.35 85.96
N ALA A 168 28.05 -0.28 86.73
CA ALA A 168 29.24 -0.95 86.19
C ALA A 168 28.89 -2.15 85.29
N LYS A 169 27.82 -2.89 85.61
CA LYS A 169 27.32 -4.00 84.77
C LYS A 169 26.64 -3.51 83.49
N LEU A 170 25.97 -2.36 83.55
CA LEU A 170 25.31 -1.75 82.39
C LEU A 170 26.31 -1.20 81.35
N ASN A 171 27.48 -0.71 81.77
CA ASN A 171 28.52 -0.23 80.86
C ASN A 171 29.31 -1.34 80.14
N ASN A 172 29.12 -2.61 80.52
CA ASN A 172 29.81 -3.77 79.94
C ASN A 172 28.90 -4.62 79.01
N LEU A 173 27.71 -4.12 78.69
CA LEU A 173 26.73 -4.70 77.75
C LEU A 173 26.66 -3.86 76.48
#